data_AF-A0A4Q5PXV0-F1
#
_entry.id   AF-A0A4Q5PXV0-F1
#
_cell.length_a   1.000
_cell.length_b   1.000
_cell.length_c   1.000
_cell.angle_alpha   90.00
_cell.angle_beta   90.00
_cell.angle_gamma   90.00
#
_symmetry.space_group_name_H-M   'P 1'
#
loop_
_entity.id
_entity.type
_entity.pdbx_description
1 polymer ?
#
loop_
_entity_poly.entity_id
_entity_poly.type
_entity_poly.pdbx_seq_one_letter_code
_entity_poly.pdbx_strand_id
1 'polypeptide(L)'
;MTAHNLTDGRDDPYLWLEDIEGDKAVGWVDAQNARTDGFLVDESYQRDFDAVLKILDADDRIPFVSKSGDHLYNFWKDAQHPRGLWRRTTLDSYKTDKPDWDVLLDIDAL
;
A
#
# COMPACT_ATOMS: atom_id res chain seq x y z
N MET A 1 29.52 -25.59 10.59
CA MET A 1 29.06 -26.82 11.27
C MET A 1 27.57 -26.67 11.46
N THR A 2 26.84 -27.53 10.78
CA THR A 2 25.39 -27.58 10.63
C THR A 2 24.70 -27.95 11.93
N ALA A 3 23.60 -27.26 12.23
CA ALA A 3 22.51 -27.82 13.03
C ALA A 3 21.22 -27.64 12.24
N HIS A 4 21.01 -28.51 11.25
CA HIS A 4 19.70 -28.77 10.69
C HIS A 4 18.89 -29.48 11.76
N ASN A 5 17.79 -28.89 12.22
CA ASN A 5 16.89 -29.59 13.13
C ASN A 5 16.02 -30.55 12.32
N LEU A 6 16.56 -31.75 12.07
CA LEU A 6 15.94 -32.89 11.41
C LEU A 6 15.00 -33.63 12.38
N THR A 7 13.90 -33.03 12.83
CA THR A 7 12.85 -33.79 13.56
C THR A 7 11.46 -33.16 13.41
N ASP A 8 10.79 -33.33 12.27
CA ASP A 8 9.32 -33.54 12.22
C ASP A 8 8.86 -34.09 10.87
N GLY A 9 9.03 -35.40 10.61
CA GLY A 9 8.19 -36.23 9.72
C GLY A 9 7.77 -35.76 8.31
N ARG A 10 8.27 -34.66 7.77
CA ARG A 10 7.90 -34.08 6.48
C ARG A 10 9.16 -33.55 5.82
N ASP A 11 9.65 -34.26 4.81
CA ASP A 11 10.56 -33.65 3.84
C ASP A 11 9.79 -32.50 3.17
N ASP A 12 10.20 -31.25 3.44
CA ASP A 12 9.60 -30.08 2.80
C ASP A 12 10.42 -29.66 1.56
N PRO A 13 9.96 -29.99 0.33
CA PRO A 13 10.66 -29.63 -0.89
C PRO A 13 10.69 -28.11 -1.15
N TYR A 14 9.93 -27.32 -0.38
CA TYR A 14 9.80 -25.88 -0.53
C TYR A 14 10.46 -25.07 0.57
N LEU A 15 11.22 -25.69 1.48
CA LEU A 15 11.92 -25.01 2.58
C LEU A 15 12.76 -23.79 2.12
N TRP A 16 13.30 -23.84 0.91
CA TRP A 16 14.08 -22.75 0.32
C TRP A 16 13.28 -21.48 -0.02
N LEU A 17 11.93 -21.54 -0.02
CA LEU A 17 11.08 -20.36 -0.13
C LEU A 17 11.07 -19.51 1.15
N GLU A 18 11.53 -20.06 2.28
CA GLU A 18 11.62 -19.31 3.54
C GLU A 18 12.77 -18.30 3.56
N ASP A 19 13.78 -18.49 2.69
CA ASP A 19 14.83 -17.50 2.45
C ASP A 19 14.32 -16.42 1.49
N ILE A 20 13.46 -15.53 2.01
CA ILE A 20 12.69 -14.56 1.21
C ILE A 20 13.54 -13.57 0.40
N GLU A 21 14.80 -13.37 0.79
CA GLU A 21 15.76 -12.51 0.07
C GLU A 21 16.71 -13.32 -0.82
N GLY A 22 16.65 -14.67 -0.76
CA GLY A 22 17.53 -15.55 -1.53
C GLY A 22 17.17 -15.57 -3.02
N ASP A 23 18.19 -15.49 -3.89
CA ASP A 23 18.04 -15.45 -5.35
C ASP A 23 17.11 -16.54 -5.92
N LYS A 24 17.12 -17.73 -5.32
CA LYS A 24 16.26 -18.84 -5.74
C LYS A 24 14.79 -18.55 -5.45
N ALA A 25 14.48 -18.07 -4.24
CA ALA A 25 13.13 -17.70 -3.81
C ALA A 25 12.58 -16.55 -4.66
N VAL A 26 13.37 -15.49 -4.81
CA VAL A 26 13.02 -14.31 -5.63
C VAL A 26 12.76 -14.72 -7.07
N GLY A 27 13.68 -15.47 -7.70
CA GLY A 27 13.51 -15.90 -9.10
C GLY A 27 12.30 -16.80 -9.31
N TRP A 28 11.91 -17.60 -8.31
CA TRP A 28 10.66 -18.37 -8.37
C TRP A 28 9.41 -17.50 -8.27
N VAL A 29 9.41 -16.51 -7.35
CA VAL A 29 8.31 -15.55 -7.21
C VAL A 29 8.13 -14.77 -8.51
N ASP A 30 9.21 -14.27 -9.11
CA ASP A 30 9.16 -13.56 -10.40
C ASP A 30 8.53 -14.41 -11.50
N ALA A 31 8.89 -15.70 -11.57
CA ALA A 31 8.30 -16.63 -12.53
C ALA A 31 6.80 -16.89 -12.26
N GLN A 32 6.37 -16.96 -11.00
CA GLN A 32 4.95 -17.10 -10.67
C GLN A 32 4.15 -15.82 -10.95
N ASN A 33 4.73 -14.65 -10.68
CA ASN A 33 4.13 -13.36 -11.00
C ASN A 33 3.94 -13.24 -12.52
N ALA A 34 4.99 -13.47 -13.31
CA ALA A 34 4.90 -13.42 -14.77
C ALA A 34 3.85 -14.40 -15.33
N ARG A 35 3.75 -15.61 -14.77
CA ARG A 35 2.71 -16.58 -15.15
C ARG A 35 1.30 -16.06 -14.84
N THR A 36 1.12 -15.46 -13.67
CA THR A 36 -0.17 -14.94 -13.22
C THR A 36 -0.58 -13.73 -14.04
N ASP A 37 0.35 -12.80 -14.25
CA ASP A 37 0.14 -11.60 -15.05
C ASP A 37 -0.20 -11.95 -16.49
N GLY A 38 0.54 -12.89 -17.09
CA GLY A 38 0.24 -13.37 -18.44
C GLY A 38 -1.14 -14.03 -18.60
N PHE A 39 -1.79 -14.44 -17.50
CA PHE A 39 -3.13 -15.01 -17.50
C PHE A 39 -4.22 -13.99 -17.14
N LEU A 40 -3.94 -13.04 -16.23
CA LEU A 40 -4.94 -12.14 -15.65
C LEU A 40 -4.89 -10.70 -16.17
N VAL A 41 -3.74 -10.23 -16.64
CA VAL A 41 -3.54 -8.83 -17.06
C VAL A 41 -3.89 -8.70 -18.55
N ASP A 42 -5.19 -8.56 -18.81
CA ASP A 42 -5.74 -8.29 -20.14
C ASP A 42 -6.35 -6.88 -20.24
N GLU A 43 -7.01 -6.57 -21.36
CA GLU A 43 -7.64 -5.28 -21.58
C GLU A 43 -8.76 -4.98 -20.56
N SER A 44 -9.44 -6.01 -20.05
CA SER A 44 -10.48 -5.84 -19.04
C SER A 44 -9.88 -5.47 -17.69
N TYR A 45 -8.77 -6.12 -17.31
CA TYR A 45 -7.99 -5.75 -16.14
C TYR A 45 -7.54 -4.29 -16.23
N GLN A 46 -6.95 -3.87 -17.35
CA GLN A 46 -6.42 -2.50 -17.47
C GLN A 46 -7.54 -1.46 -17.35
N ARG A 47 -8.69 -1.69 -18.00
CA ARG A 47 -9.84 -0.81 -17.89
C ARG A 47 -10.33 -0.68 -16.44
N ASP A 48 -10.43 -1.80 -15.73
CA ASP A 48 -10.92 -1.81 -14.37
C ASP A 48 -9.88 -1.18 -13.41
N PHE A 49 -8.60 -1.43 -13.63
CA PHE A 49 -7.49 -0.76 -12.94
C PHE A 49 -7.57 0.76 -13.10
N ASP A 50 -7.69 1.26 -14.33
CA ASP A 50 -7.76 2.71 -14.61
C ASP A 50 -8.98 3.36 -13.95
N ALA A 51 -10.12 2.66 -13.96
CA ALA A 51 -11.35 3.13 -13.33
C ALA A 51 -11.20 3.23 -11.80
N VAL A 52 -10.60 2.22 -11.17
CA VAL A 52 -10.34 2.22 -9.72
C VAL A 52 -9.30 3.27 -9.36
N LEU A 53 -8.20 3.37 -10.12
CA LEU A 53 -7.15 4.36 -9.90
C LEU A 53 -7.72 5.77 -9.94
N LYS A 54 -8.55 6.10 -10.93
CA LYS A 54 -9.23 7.40 -11.00
C LYS A 54 -10.05 7.72 -9.75
N ILE A 55 -10.69 6.73 -9.13
CA ILE A 55 -11.46 6.93 -7.89
C ILE A 55 -10.53 7.09 -6.68
N LEU A 56 -9.42 6.34 -6.64
CA LEU A 56 -8.44 6.42 -5.55
C LEU A 56 -7.64 7.73 -5.57
N ASP A 57 -7.40 8.27 -6.75
CA ASP A 57 -6.66 9.52 -6.99
C ASP A 57 -7.56 10.76 -6.94
N ALA A 58 -8.88 10.59 -6.81
CA ALA A 58 -9.83 11.70 -6.74
C ALA A 58 -9.55 12.59 -5.51
N ASP A 59 -9.37 13.89 -5.76
CA ASP A 59 -9.02 14.91 -4.77
C ASP A 59 -10.24 15.61 -4.14
N ASP A 60 -11.44 15.32 -4.64
CA ASP A 60 -12.73 15.87 -4.20
C ASP A 60 -13.46 15.01 -3.15
N ARG A 61 -12.80 13.96 -2.65
CA ARG A 61 -13.37 13.06 -1.64
C ARG A 61 -13.46 13.72 -0.28
N ILE A 62 -14.49 13.35 0.50
CA ILE A 62 -14.67 13.84 1.87
C ILE A 62 -13.48 13.37 2.74
N PRO A 63 -12.68 14.29 3.32
CA PRO A 63 -11.55 13.93 4.16
C PRO A 63 -12.04 13.52 5.55
N PHE A 64 -12.34 12.24 5.76
CA PHE A 64 -12.73 11.74 7.07
C PHE A 64 -11.64 11.99 8.11
N VAL A 65 -12.04 12.52 9.27
CA VAL A 65 -11.14 12.96 10.33
C VAL A 65 -11.38 12.22 11.64
N SER A 66 -10.31 12.05 12.40
CA SER A 66 -10.37 11.73 13.83
C SER A 66 -10.09 12.99 14.65
N LYS A 67 -10.77 13.17 15.79
CA LYS A 67 -10.55 14.32 16.68
C LYS A 67 -9.59 13.95 17.81
N SER A 68 -8.62 14.81 18.08
CA SER A 68 -7.78 14.74 19.29
C SER A 68 -7.46 16.15 19.79
N GLY A 69 -7.87 16.45 21.01
CA GLY A 69 -7.85 17.82 21.54
C GLY A 69 -8.63 18.79 20.64
N ASP A 70 -7.98 19.89 20.28
CA ASP A 70 -8.57 20.95 19.43
C ASP A 70 -8.41 20.70 17.93
N HIS A 71 -7.74 19.61 17.53
CA HIS A 71 -7.41 19.33 16.13
C HIS A 71 -8.16 18.11 15.58
N LEU A 72 -8.36 18.14 14.27
CA LEU A 72 -8.90 17.08 13.44
C LEU A 72 -7.78 16.55 12.55
N TYR A 73 -7.55 15.24 12.57
CA TYR A 73 -6.46 14.59 11.87
C TYR A 73 -7.00 13.79 10.70
N ASN A 74 -6.32 13.88 9.56
CA ASN A 74 -6.64 13.17 8.34
C ASN A 74 -5.37 12.55 7.76
N PHE A 75 -5.52 11.36 7.17
CA PHE A 75 -4.51 10.76 6.32
C PHE A 75 -5.00 10.82 4.88
N TRP A 76 -4.24 11.49 4.03
CA TRP A 76 -4.64 11.82 2.67
C TRP A 76 -3.76 11.11 1.64
N LYS A 77 -4.38 10.59 0.59
CA LYS A 77 -3.68 10.01 -0.56
C LYS A 77 -4.38 10.48 -1.82
N ASP A 78 -3.58 10.81 -2.82
CA ASP A 78 -4.02 11.18 -4.17
C ASP A 78 -2.90 10.83 -5.16
N ALA A 79 -3.07 11.24 -6.42
CA ALA A 79 -2.08 11.00 -7.46
C ALA A 79 -0.71 11.65 -7.18
N GLN A 80 -0.65 12.75 -6.42
CA GLN A 80 0.59 13.45 -6.08
C GLN A 80 1.26 12.86 -4.83
N HIS A 81 0.46 12.34 -3.91
CA HIS A 81 0.89 11.74 -2.64
C HIS A 81 0.38 10.30 -2.49
N PRO A 82 0.91 9.35 -3.29
CA PRO A 82 0.44 7.97 -3.31
C PRO A 82 0.77 7.20 -2.02
N ARG A 83 1.88 7.52 -1.34
CA ARG A 83 2.18 6.97 -0.01
C ARG A 83 1.45 7.74 1.09
N GLY A 84 1.25 9.04 0.90
CA GLY A 84 0.25 9.83 1.60
C GLY A 84 0.79 10.92 2.51
N LEU A 85 -0.11 11.82 2.91
CA LEU A 85 0.14 12.92 3.82
C LEU A 85 -0.60 12.69 5.13
N TRP A 86 0.12 12.76 6.25
CA TRP A 86 -0.51 12.92 7.56
C TRP A 86 -0.63 14.41 7.88
N ARG A 87 -1.88 14.87 8.03
CA ARG A 87 -2.21 16.29 8.17
C ARG A 87 -3.26 16.52 9.24
N ARG A 88 -3.38 17.77 9.70
CA ARG A 88 -4.41 18.18 10.65
C ARG A 88 -5.03 19.53 10.30
N THR A 89 -6.18 19.81 10.88
CA THR A 89 -6.86 21.10 10.78
C THR A 89 -7.66 21.39 12.06
N THR A 90 -8.29 22.56 12.16
CA THR A 90 -9.23 22.91 13.24
C THR A 90 -10.66 22.58 12.84
N LEU A 91 -11.56 22.45 13.82
CA LEU A 91 -12.99 22.22 13.53
C LEU A 91 -13.63 23.35 12.71
N ASP A 92 -13.22 24.60 12.95
CA ASP A 92 -13.77 25.75 12.23
C ASP A 92 -13.33 25.74 10.76
N SER A 93 -12.06 25.43 10.49
CA SER A 93 -11.54 25.31 9.13
C SER A 93 -12.12 24.10 8.39
N TYR A 94 -12.28 22.97 9.08
CA TYR A 94 -12.88 21.74 8.52
C TYR A 94 -14.32 21.91 8.02
N LYS A 95 -15.09 22.87 8.56
CA LYS A 95 -16.47 23.14 8.13
C LYS A 95 -16.55 23.96 6.85
N THR A 96 -15.44 24.48 6.35
CA THR A 96 -15.38 25.24 5.09
C THR A 96 -15.25 24.29 3.91
N ASP A 97 -15.57 24.78 2.70
CA ASP A 97 -15.38 24.02 1.46
C ASP A 97 -13.90 23.72 1.17
N LYS A 98 -12.97 24.50 1.76
CA LYS A 98 -11.53 24.37 1.57
C LYS A 98 -10.81 24.48 2.92
N PRO A 99 -10.80 23.40 3.73
CA PRO A 99 -10.09 23.39 4.99
C PRO A 99 -8.60 23.67 4.77
N ASP A 100 -8.05 24.48 5.65
CA ASP A 100 -6.61 24.74 5.74
C ASP A 100 -5.94 23.60 6.50
N TRP A 101 -5.06 22.87 5.81
CA TRP A 101 -4.42 21.66 6.33
C TRP A 101 -2.94 21.94 6.67
N ASP A 102 -2.59 21.70 7.93
CA ASP A 102 -1.22 21.65 8.42
C ASP A 102 -0.65 20.24 8.19
N VAL A 103 0.29 20.10 7.26
CA VAL A 103 0.96 18.83 6.94
C VAL A 103 2.01 18.54 8.00
N LEU A 104 1.84 17.44 8.72
CA LEU A 104 2.73 17.02 9.81
C LEU A 104 3.83 16.09 9.31
N LEU A 105 3.49 15.23 8.34
CA LEU A 105 4.42 14.27 7.76
C LEU A 105 4.01 13.95 6.32
N ASP A 106 4.97 14.04 5.41
CA ASP A 106 4.88 13.54 4.05
C ASP A 106 5.57 12.17 3.98
N ILE A 107 4.80 11.11 3.73
CA ILE A 107 5.30 9.74 3.66
C ILE A 107 6.04 9.50 2.33
N ASP A 108 5.72 10.26 1.29
CA ASP A 108 6.38 10.16 -0.01
C ASP A 108 7.83 10.67 0.03
N ALA A 109 8.15 11.53 1.02
CA ALA A 109 9.48 12.11 1.23
C ALA A 109 10.40 11.30 2.17
N LEU A 110 9.92 10.18 2.74
CA LEU A 110 10.72 9.24 3.53
C LEU A 110 11.41 8.21 2.63
#